data_AF-A0A343TL01-F1
#
_entry.id   AF-A0A343TL01-F1
#
_cell.length_a   1.000
_cell.length_b   1.000
_cell.length_c   1.000
_cell.angle_alpha   90.00
_cell.angle_beta   90.00
_cell.angle_gamma   90.00
#
_symmetry.space_group_name_H-M   'P 1'
#
loop_
_entity.id
_entity.type
_entity.pdbx_description
1 polymer ?
#
loop_
_entity_poly.entity_id
_entity_poly.type
_entity_poly.pdbx_seq_one_letter_code
_entity_poly.pdbx_strand_id
1 'polypeptide(L)'
;MTGRNRLLPGLAAVALFVVMAIVFVTAPFGPAAGFPEGESIVMNLGYALFDLELGEIPAEGFLAAFLIIAVLLDVAIDSAIFLAKREEGGRFETGFGGSDDDSDAAPAGGSAAAADGGASDGGDR
;
A
#
# COMPACT_ATOMS: atom_id res chain seq x y z
N MET A 1 -19.71 -44.63 -0.76
CA MET A 1 -20.13 -43.76 -1.88
C MET A 1 -18.90 -43.39 -2.71
N THR A 2 -18.84 -43.98 -3.91
CA THR A 2 -18.22 -43.46 -5.15
C THR A 2 -16.71 -43.16 -5.22
N GLY A 3 -15.88 -44.22 -5.16
CA GLY A 3 -14.50 -44.23 -5.68
C GLY A 3 -14.41 -44.37 -7.20
N ARG A 4 -15.18 -43.56 -7.95
CA ARG A 4 -15.28 -43.64 -9.41
C ARG A 4 -15.64 -42.24 -9.89
N ASN A 5 -14.68 -41.34 -10.14
CA ASN A 5 -14.29 -41.05 -11.52
C ASN A 5 -13.10 -40.07 -11.60
N ARG A 6 -11.93 -40.34 -11.00
CA ARG A 6 -10.76 -39.41 -11.09
C ARG A 6 -10.21 -39.26 -12.51
N LEU A 7 -10.51 -40.22 -13.39
CA LEU A 7 -10.13 -40.19 -14.81
C LEU A 7 -10.92 -39.14 -15.60
N LEU A 8 -12.17 -38.86 -15.21
CA LEU A 8 -13.01 -37.88 -15.90
C LEU A 8 -12.50 -36.43 -15.77
N PRO A 9 -12.18 -35.90 -14.58
CA PRO A 9 -11.61 -34.57 -14.45
C PRO A 9 -10.20 -34.48 -15.06
N GLY A 10 -9.41 -35.56 -15.01
CA GLY A 10 -8.11 -35.61 -15.69
C GLY A 10 -8.24 -35.50 -17.21
N LEU A 11 -9.16 -36.27 -17.81
CA LEU A 11 -9.45 -36.19 -19.24
C LEU A 11 -10.02 -34.82 -19.64
N ALA A 12 -10.88 -34.23 -18.81
CA ALA A 12 -11.41 -32.88 -19.03
C ALA A 12 -10.30 -31.82 -19.02
N ALA A 13 -9.33 -31.91 -18.10
CA ALA A 13 -8.19 -31.01 -18.06
C ALA A 13 -7.29 -31.13 -19.29
N VAL A 14 -7.00 -32.36 -19.75
CA VAL A 14 -6.23 -32.59 -20.98
C VAL A 14 -6.98 -32.06 -22.20
N ALA A 15 -8.29 -32.28 -22.29
CA ALA A 15 -9.11 -31.72 -23.36
C ALA A 15 -9.06 -30.18 -23.37
N LEU A 16 -9.21 -29.53 -22.21
CA LEU A 16 -9.09 -28.08 -22.07
C LEU A 16 -7.70 -27.59 -22.50
N PHE A 17 -6.64 -28.29 -22.09
CA PHE A 17 -5.27 -27.96 -22.47
C PHE A 17 -5.08 -28.01 -23.98
N VAL A 18 -5.57 -29.05 -24.65
CA VAL A 18 -5.52 -29.18 -26.12
C VAL A 18 -6.28 -28.04 -26.78
N VAL A 19 -7.47 -27.68 -26.28
CA VAL A 19 -8.24 -26.54 -26.79
C VAL A 19 -7.46 -25.24 -26.65
N MET A 20 -6.88 -24.96 -25.47
CA MET A 20 -6.06 -23.75 -25.25
C MET A 20 -4.82 -23.74 -26.16
N ALA A 21 -4.15 -24.89 -26.32
CA ALA A 21 -2.99 -25.01 -27.19
C ALA A 21 -3.36 -24.72 -28.66
N ILE A 22 -4.47 -25.28 -29.15
CA ILE A 22 -4.98 -24.98 -30.49
C ILE A 22 -5.25 -23.48 -30.61
N VAL A 23 -6.00 -22.89 -29.67
CA VAL A 23 -6.31 -21.45 -29.68
C VAL A 23 -5.04 -20.61 -29.75
N PHE A 24 -4.03 -20.86 -28.92
CA PHE A 24 -2.79 -20.08 -28.95
C PHE A 24 -1.99 -20.23 -30.24
N VAL A 25 -1.98 -21.41 -30.86
CA VAL A 25 -1.27 -21.65 -32.12
C VAL A 25 -2.02 -21.05 -33.31
N THR A 26 -3.35 -21.13 -33.31
CA THR A 26 -4.17 -20.68 -34.45
C THR A 26 -4.66 -19.25 -34.31
N ALA A 27 -4.49 -18.63 -33.14
CA ALA A 27 -4.90 -17.25 -32.92
C ALA A 27 -4.15 -16.32 -33.88
N PRO A 28 -4.85 -15.57 -34.74
CA PRO A 28 -4.21 -14.55 -35.54
C PRO A 28 -3.78 -13.41 -34.61
N PHE A 29 -2.47 -13.25 -34.46
CA PHE A 29 -1.93 -12.01 -33.91
C PHE A 29 -1.97 -10.97 -35.03
N GLY A 30 -2.70 -9.87 -34.80
CA GLY A 30 -2.62 -8.71 -35.68
C GLY A 30 -1.23 -8.06 -35.65
N PRO A 31 -1.02 -6.96 -36.39
CA PRO A 31 0.17 -6.15 -36.21
C PRO A 31 0.33 -5.78 -34.73
N ALA A 32 1.57 -5.72 -34.24
CA ALA A 32 1.86 -5.36 -32.85
C ALA A 32 1.23 -4.00 -32.54
N ALA A 33 0.17 -4.01 -31.74
CA ALA A 33 -0.46 -2.81 -31.22
C ALA A 33 0.39 -2.27 -30.07
N GLY A 34 1.46 -1.57 -30.41
CA GLY A 34 2.24 -0.79 -29.46
C GLY A 34 1.57 0.56 -29.18
N PHE A 35 2.09 1.29 -28.20
CA PHE A 35 1.77 2.70 -28.06
C PHE A 35 2.37 3.49 -29.24
N PRO A 36 1.74 4.61 -29.65
CA PRO A 36 2.26 5.45 -30.72
C PRO A 36 3.72 5.85 -30.46
N GLU A 37 4.52 5.92 -31.53
CA GLU A 37 5.92 6.34 -31.40
C GLU A 37 6.00 7.80 -30.93
N GLY A 38 6.80 8.06 -29.90
CA GLY A 38 6.99 9.39 -29.31
C GLY A 38 6.20 9.64 -28.04
N GLU A 39 5.21 8.81 -27.71
CA GLU A 39 4.39 8.95 -26.51
C GLU A 39 5.05 8.30 -25.29
N SER A 40 5.24 9.08 -24.22
CA SER A 40 5.79 8.56 -22.97
C SER A 40 4.70 7.94 -22.10
N ILE A 41 4.70 6.61 -22.02
CA ILE A 41 3.78 5.83 -21.16
C ILE A 41 3.93 6.25 -19.69
N VAL A 42 5.16 6.52 -19.25
CA VAL A 42 5.45 6.92 -17.87
C VAL A 42 4.86 8.29 -17.57
N MET A 43 4.94 9.23 -18.51
CA MET A 43 4.34 10.56 -18.37
C MET A 43 2.81 10.46 -18.35
N ASN A 44 2.23 9.69 -19.28
CA ASN A 44 0.79 9.48 -19.33
C ASN A 44 0.26 8.81 -18.05
N LEU A 45 1.00 7.86 -17.49
CA LEU A 45 0.69 7.24 -16.20
C LEU A 45 0.74 8.26 -15.07
N GLY A 46 1.71 9.17 -15.08
CA GLY A 46 1.78 10.28 -14.13
C GLY A 46 0.53 11.17 -14.21
N TYR A 47 0.09 11.53 -15.42
CA TYR A 47 -1.15 12.29 -15.61
C TYR A 47 -2.39 11.53 -15.14
N ALA A 48 -2.51 10.25 -15.46
CA ALA A 48 -3.63 9.40 -15.03
C ALA A 48 -3.67 9.22 -13.49
N LEU A 49 -2.52 9.12 -12.81
CA LEU A 49 -2.45 9.03 -11.35
C LEU A 49 -3.00 10.26 -10.63
N PHE A 50 -2.87 11.44 -11.24
CA PHE A 50 -3.36 12.70 -10.69
C PHE A 50 -4.64 13.22 -11.36
N ASP A 51 -5.27 12.41 -12.22
CA ASP A 51 -6.49 12.76 -12.95
C ASP A 51 -6.33 14.05 -13.80
N LEU A 52 -5.18 14.17 -14.49
CA LEU A 52 -4.85 15.30 -15.34
C LEU A 52 -5.15 14.97 -16.81
N GLU A 53 -5.95 15.81 -17.48
CA GLU A 53 -6.31 15.69 -18.90
C GLU A 53 -5.19 16.20 -19.85
N LEU A 54 -3.96 15.78 -19.60
CA LEU A 54 -2.76 16.16 -20.38
C LEU A 54 -2.14 14.97 -21.12
N GLY A 55 -2.73 13.78 -20.95
CA GLY A 55 -2.28 12.55 -21.57
C GLY A 55 -2.64 12.44 -23.05
N GLU A 56 -1.72 11.90 -23.84
CA GLU A 56 -1.94 11.60 -25.27
C GLU A 56 -2.57 10.20 -25.45
N ILE A 57 -2.40 9.32 -24.46
CA ILE A 57 -2.96 7.97 -24.44
C ILE A 57 -4.23 7.95 -23.58
N PRO A 58 -5.38 7.48 -24.11
CA PRO A 58 -6.60 7.32 -23.32
C PRO A 58 -6.37 6.43 -22.09
N ALA A 59 -6.64 6.99 -20.91
CA ALA A 59 -6.48 6.30 -19.63
C ALA A 59 -7.57 6.77 -18.65
N GLU A 60 -7.99 5.88 -17.76
CA GLU A 60 -8.86 6.21 -16.64
C GLU A 60 -8.06 6.90 -15.52
N GLY A 61 -8.72 7.77 -14.77
CA GLY A 61 -8.13 8.43 -13.60
C GLY A 61 -7.92 7.45 -12.44
N PHE A 62 -6.75 7.52 -11.79
CA PHE A 62 -6.38 6.68 -10.64
C PHE A 62 -6.21 7.49 -9.35
N LEU A 63 -6.68 8.74 -9.31
CA LEU A 63 -6.50 9.64 -8.17
C LEU A 63 -7.02 9.05 -6.86
N ALA A 64 -8.18 8.42 -6.87
CA ALA A 64 -8.73 7.77 -5.68
C ALA A 64 -7.83 6.65 -5.17
N ALA A 65 -7.31 5.79 -6.06
CA ALA A 65 -6.40 4.71 -5.70
C ALA A 65 -5.08 5.26 -5.16
N PHE A 66 -4.53 6.30 -5.79
CA PHE A 66 -3.33 7.00 -5.32
C PHE A 66 -3.51 7.55 -3.91
N LEU A 67 -4.62 8.23 -3.62
CA LEU A 67 -4.89 8.77 -2.28
C LEU A 67 -5.12 7.67 -1.24
N ILE A 68 -5.80 6.58 -1.59
CA ILE A 68 -5.96 5.43 -0.69
C ILE A 68 -4.59 4.84 -0.34
N ILE A 69 -3.72 4.63 -1.31
CA ILE A 69 -2.36 4.11 -1.09
C ILE A 69 -1.55 5.09 -0.23
N ALA A 70 -1.66 6.40 -0.47
CA ALA A 70 -0.95 7.40 0.32
C ALA A 70 -1.33 7.33 1.81
N VAL A 71 -2.63 7.26 2.12
CA VAL A 71 -3.12 7.11 3.50
C VAL A 71 -2.72 5.75 4.08
N LEU A 72 -2.82 4.67 3.29
CA LEU A 72 -2.40 3.35 3.75
C LEU A 72 -0.91 3.28 4.06
N LEU A 73 -0.07 3.97 3.28
CA LEU A 73 1.38 3.97 3.49
C LEU A 73 1.74 4.70 4.79
N ASP A 74 1.05 5.80 5.09
CA ASP A 74 1.19 6.54 6.35
C ASP A 74 0.87 5.64 7.56
N VAL A 75 -0.32 5.03 7.53
CA VAL A 75 -0.77 4.08 8.57
C VAL A 75 0.10 2.82 8.62
N ALA A 76 0.63 2.36 7.49
CA ALA A 76 1.48 1.17 7.44
C ALA A 76 2.78 1.39 8.22
N ILE A 77 3.40 2.56 8.12
CA ILE A 77 4.62 2.87 8.88
C ILE A 77 4.30 2.97 10.37
N ASP A 78 3.23 3.68 10.74
CA ASP A 78 2.79 3.77 12.14
C ASP A 78 2.47 2.40 12.75
N SER A 79 1.76 1.55 11.99
CA SER A 79 1.46 0.19 12.41
C SER A 79 2.71 -0.68 12.52
N ALA A 80 3.66 -0.57 11.59
CA ALA A 80 4.93 -1.29 11.65
C ALA A 80 5.73 -0.91 12.90
N ILE A 81 5.78 0.38 13.24
CA ILE A 81 6.44 0.87 14.45
C ILE A 81 5.68 0.39 15.70
N PHE A 82 4.35 0.51 15.72
CA PHE A 82 3.53 0.02 16.83
C PHE A 82 3.73 -1.47 17.08
N LEU A 83 3.76 -2.30 16.03
CA LEU A 83 4.02 -3.74 16.11
C LEU A 83 5.47 -4.06 16.54
N ALA A 84 6.44 -3.22 16.15
CA ALA A 84 7.84 -3.41 16.52
C ALA A 84 8.11 -3.13 18.00
N LYS A 85 7.26 -2.33 18.67
CA LYS A 85 7.37 -2.07 20.10
C LYS A 85 6.96 -3.32 20.87
N ARG A 86 7.94 -4.05 21.41
CA ARG A 86 7.71 -5.11 22.39
C ARG A 86 7.47 -4.48 23.76
N GLU A 87 6.40 -4.89 24.41
CA GLU A 87 6.16 -4.55 25.81
C GLU A 87 6.80 -5.64 26.68
N GLU A 88 7.77 -5.29 27.51
CA GLU A 88 8.36 -6.20 28.48
C GLU A 88 8.09 -5.65 29.89
N GLY A 89 7.30 -6.39 30.68
CA GLY A 89 6.97 -6.01 32.06
C GLY A 89 6.05 -4.79 32.23
N GLY A 90 5.20 -4.45 31.26
CA GLY A 90 4.27 -3.31 31.36
C GLY A 90 4.89 -1.95 31.01
N ARG A 91 6.13 -1.95 30.48
CA ARG A 91 6.83 -0.75 30.00
C ARG A 91 7.18 -0.94 28.52
N PHE A 92 6.93 0.08 27.71
CA PHE A 92 7.31 0.08 26.30
C PHE A 92 8.81 0.35 26.18
N GLU A 93 9.61 -0.70 26.01
CA GLU A 93 11.05 -0.56 25.74
C GLU A 93 11.26 -0.41 24.23
N THR A 94 11.70 0.76 23.80
CA THR A 94 12.12 0.96 22.40
C THR A 94 13.52 0.36 22.25
N GLY A 95 13.70 -0.59 21.33
CA GLY A 95 14.96 -1.33 21.13
C GLY A 95 16.16 -0.51 20.64
N PHE A 96 16.14 0.82 20.77
CA PHE A 96 17.19 1.75 20.34
C PHE A 96 17.69 2.68 21.47
N GLY A 97 17.45 2.34 22.74
CA GLY A 97 17.81 3.18 23.87
C GLY A 97 18.25 2.37 25.08
N GLY A 98 19.35 1.63 24.96
CA GLY A 98 20.12 1.24 26.13
C GLY A 98 20.95 2.43 26.59
N SER A 99 20.35 3.32 27.36
CA SER A 99 21.09 4.27 28.19
C SER A 99 20.50 4.17 29.59
N ASP A 100 21.29 3.52 30.44
CA ASP A 100 21.10 3.47 31.88
C ASP A 100 20.88 4.88 32.42
N ASP A 101 19.75 5.12 33.06
CA ASP A 101 19.62 6.22 34.02
C ASP A 101 18.74 5.74 35.18
N ASP A 102 19.40 4.98 36.06
CA ASP A 102 19.02 4.85 37.46
C ASP A 102 19.15 6.24 38.11
N SER A 103 18.03 6.94 38.31
CA SER A 103 17.92 7.85 39.46
C SER A 103 16.46 8.05 39.87
N ASP A 104 16.13 7.35 40.96
CA ASP A 104 15.29 7.82 42.05
C ASP A 104 13.77 7.89 41.84
N ALA A 105 13.13 6.85 42.35
CA ALA A 105 11.76 6.88 42.83
C ALA A 105 11.59 7.95 43.94
N ALA A 106 10.63 8.86 43.75
CA ALA A 106 9.82 9.41 44.83
C ALA A 106 8.43 9.86 44.33
N PRO A 107 7.34 9.67 45.12
CA PRO A 107 5.97 9.72 44.63
C PRO A 107 5.27 11.07 44.90
N ALA A 108 4.43 11.52 43.97
CA ALA A 108 3.26 12.40 44.11
C ALA A 108 2.92 12.86 42.68
N GLY A 109 1.70 12.87 42.16
CA GLY A 109 0.40 13.12 42.74
C GLY A 109 -0.46 13.75 41.62
N GLY A 110 -1.75 13.43 41.61
CA GLY A 110 -2.86 14.02 40.87
C GLY A 110 -2.63 14.99 39.70
N SER A 111 -3.10 14.57 38.52
CA SER A 111 -3.93 15.35 37.57
C SER A 111 -3.89 16.88 37.65
N ALA A 112 -3.34 17.51 36.62
CA ALA A 112 -3.92 18.72 36.04
C ALA A 112 -3.51 18.86 34.58
N ALA A 113 -4.48 18.74 33.68
CA ALA A 113 -4.38 19.27 32.33
C ALA A 113 -4.16 20.78 32.42
N ALA A 114 -3.04 21.28 31.90
CA ALA A 114 -2.84 22.70 31.66
C ALA A 114 -2.59 22.87 30.16
N ALA A 115 -3.60 23.39 29.46
CA ALA A 115 -3.48 23.86 28.09
C ALA A 115 -2.62 25.13 28.10
N ASP A 116 -1.43 25.09 27.49
CA ASP A 116 -0.71 26.31 27.17
C ASP A 116 -1.35 26.91 25.92
N GLY A 117 -2.14 27.95 26.13
CA GLY A 117 -2.66 28.81 25.07
C GLY A 117 -1.59 29.86 24.77
N GLY A 118 -1.03 29.79 23.57
CA GLY A 118 0.09 30.61 23.12
C GLY A 118 -0.08 32.11 23.33
N ALA A 119 1.01 32.75 23.77
CA ALA A 119 1.17 34.19 23.77
C ALA A 119 1.57 34.66 22.37
N SER A 120 0.71 35.43 21.70
CA SER A 120 1.14 36.28 20.59
C SER A 120 1.38 37.70 21.11
N ASP A 121 2.66 38.04 21.13
CA ASP A 121 3.24 39.37 21.16
C ASP A 121 2.52 40.32 20.19
N GLY A 122 2.21 41.53 20.65
CA GLY A 122 1.32 42.46 19.95
C GLY A 122 1.29 43.88 20.49
N GLY A 123 2.37 44.62 20.27
CA GLY A 123 2.28 45.98 19.71
C GLY A 123 2.33 47.15 20.69
N ASP A 124 3.51 47.77 20.76
CA ASP A 124 3.74 49.14 21.20
C ASP A 124 2.86 50.14 20.43
N ARG A 125 2.04 50.93 21.15
CA ARG A 125 1.71 52.35 20.90
C ARG A 125 1.25 53.04 22.18
#